data_AF-A0A9D9QZ28-F1
#
_entry.id   AF-A0A9D9QZ28-F1
#
_cell.length_a   1.000
_cell.length_b   1.000
_cell.length_c   1.000
_cell.angle_alpha   90.00
_cell.angle_beta   90.00
_cell.angle_gamma   90.00
#
_symmetry.space_group_name_H-M   'P 1'
#
loop_
_entity.id
_entity.type
_entity.pdbx_description
1 polymer ?
#
loop_
_entity_poly.entity_id
_entity_poly.type
_entity_poly.pdbx_seq_one_letter_code
_entity_poly.pdbx_strand_id
1 'polypeptide(L)'
;MKMLVVFFTVFLISACANLIDSKEKPQLYEEKLAGEHSALASCVFSKLQLDSRSFMHILQFRNRQYPDVNASEILALDTRYLPNMVATYSPTNPDAVFIHGGPNPEILPYAHRNKGNESVYAFVLMLKKIDDTAVNATLKGDQYLGDIAWKMLRACVASQTKP
;
A
#
# COMPACT_ATOMS: atom_id res chain seq x y z
N MET A 1 -28.00 25.78 43.20
CA MET A 1 -27.00 24.77 42.77
C MET A 1 -27.72 23.58 42.12
N LYS A 2 -28.16 23.72 40.87
CA LYS A 2 -28.82 22.64 40.08
C LYS A 2 -28.39 22.64 38.60
N MET A 3 -27.51 23.57 38.22
CA MET A 3 -27.04 23.81 36.85
C MET A 3 -25.70 23.13 36.52
N LEU A 4 -25.14 22.34 37.45
CA LEU A 4 -23.80 21.75 37.27
C LEU A 4 -23.84 20.30 36.77
N VAL A 5 -25.02 19.67 36.74
CA VAL A 5 -25.17 18.24 36.38
C VAL A 5 -25.41 18.04 34.88
N VAL A 6 -25.78 19.08 34.13
CA VAL A 6 -26.14 18.95 32.70
C VAL A 6 -24.92 19.04 31.78
N PHE A 7 -23.79 19.58 32.24
CA PHE A 7 -22.60 19.75 31.39
C PHE A 7 -21.67 18.53 31.31
N PHE A 8 -21.79 17.57 32.22
CA PHE A 8 -20.91 16.39 32.23
C PHE A 8 -21.40 15.22 31.35
N THR A 9 -22.67 15.20 30.97
CA THR A 9 -23.24 14.12 30.14
C THR A 9 -23.01 14.30 28.64
N VAL A 10 -22.60 15.48 28.18
CA VAL A 10 -22.33 15.73 26.74
C VAL A 10 -20.87 15.39 26.37
N PHE A 11 -19.96 15.33 27.34
CA PHE A 11 -18.53 15.07 27.07
C PHE A 11 -18.14 13.58 26.99
N LEU A 12 -19.06 12.66 27.30
CA LEU A 12 -18.76 11.22 27.33
C LEU A 12 -19.14 10.48 26.04
N ILE A 13 -19.67 11.17 25.02
CA ILE A 13 -20.17 10.53 23.79
C ILE A 13 -19.18 10.67 22.60
N SER A 14 -18.09 11.43 22.72
CA SER A 14 -17.14 11.61 21.61
C SER A 14 -16.03 10.54 21.55
N ALA A 15 -15.95 9.62 22.52
CA ALA A 15 -14.87 8.63 22.58
C ALA A 15 -15.18 7.27 21.91
N CYS A 16 -16.43 7.02 21.47
CA CYS A 16 -16.84 5.71 20.96
C CYS A 16 -17.00 5.64 19.43
N ALA A 17 -16.69 6.69 18.67
CA ALA A 17 -16.89 6.72 17.22
C ALA A 17 -15.78 6.02 16.39
N ASN A 18 -14.68 5.55 17.00
CA ASN A 18 -13.56 4.92 16.28
C ASN A 18 -13.39 3.42 16.54
N LEU A 19 -14.36 2.76 17.18
CA LEU A 19 -14.41 1.30 17.32
C LEU A 19 -15.26 0.68 16.19
N ILE A 20 -14.98 1.10 14.95
CA ILE A 20 -15.28 0.24 13.81
C ILE A 20 -14.04 -0.63 13.69
N ASP A 21 -14.22 -1.93 13.89
CA ASP A 21 -13.26 -3.01 13.64
C ASP A 21 -12.83 -2.97 12.16
N SER A 22 -12.05 -1.96 11.82
CA SER A 22 -11.58 -1.73 10.48
C SER A 22 -10.43 -2.70 10.29
N LYS A 23 -10.69 -3.76 9.53
CA LYS A 23 -9.64 -4.62 8.95
C LYS A 23 -8.63 -3.83 8.09
N GLU A 24 -8.79 -2.52 7.96
CA GLU A 24 -7.93 -1.63 7.20
C GLU A 24 -6.72 -1.21 8.03
N LYS A 25 -5.53 -1.45 7.47
CA LYS A 25 -4.26 -1.04 8.10
C LYS A 25 -4.15 0.49 8.21
N PRO A 26 -3.44 1.01 9.23
CA PRO A 26 -3.30 2.45 9.43
C PRO A 26 -2.64 3.12 8.21
N GLN A 27 -3.06 4.36 7.96
CA GLN A 27 -2.37 5.23 7.03
C GLN A 27 -1.12 5.79 7.71
N LEU A 28 0.03 5.55 7.09
CA LEU A 28 1.35 5.92 7.61
C LEU A 28 1.85 7.21 6.98
N TYR A 29 1.60 7.38 5.68
CA TYR A 29 2.10 8.52 4.91
C TYR A 29 1.04 9.04 3.95
N GLU A 30 1.07 10.36 3.73
CA GLU A 30 0.35 11.05 2.68
C GLU A 30 1.14 12.29 2.26
N GLU A 31 1.44 12.43 0.97
CA GLU A 31 2.20 13.55 0.44
C GLU A 31 1.90 13.82 -1.05
N LYS A 32 1.88 15.10 -1.43
CA LYS A 32 1.92 15.52 -2.83
C LYS A 32 3.36 15.39 -3.36
N LEU A 33 3.55 14.60 -4.41
CA LEU A 33 4.86 14.36 -5.04
C LEU A 33 4.83 14.72 -6.52
N ALA A 34 5.94 15.22 -7.04
CA ALA A 34 6.12 15.43 -8.47
C ALA A 34 6.36 14.10 -9.20
N GLY A 35 5.87 14.01 -10.43
CA GLY A 35 6.05 12.86 -11.31
C GLY A 35 4.73 12.25 -11.78
N GLU A 36 4.84 11.28 -12.68
CA GLU A 36 3.71 10.57 -13.27
C GLU A 36 3.46 9.27 -12.49
N HIS A 37 2.19 8.93 -12.23
CA HIS A 37 1.81 7.84 -11.31
C HIS A 37 2.30 6.46 -11.78
N SER A 38 2.27 6.18 -13.09
CA SER A 38 2.72 4.92 -13.68
C SER A 38 4.24 4.76 -13.63
N ALA A 39 4.99 5.85 -13.89
CA ALA A 39 6.45 5.89 -13.87
C ALA A 39 6.98 5.74 -12.44
N LEU A 40 6.39 6.47 -11.48
CA LEU A 40 6.73 6.35 -10.07
C LEU A 40 6.43 4.94 -9.55
N ALA A 41 5.25 4.38 -9.87
CA ALA A 41 4.91 3.02 -9.48
C ALA A 41 5.89 1.98 -10.04
N SER A 42 6.23 2.08 -11.33
CA SER A 42 7.16 1.16 -11.99
C SER A 42 8.56 1.23 -11.38
N CYS A 43 9.03 2.44 -11.04
CA CYS A 43 10.31 2.62 -10.36
C CYS A 43 10.32 1.99 -8.95
N VAL A 44 9.29 2.25 -8.15
CA VAL A 44 9.20 1.69 -6.80
C VAL A 44 9.07 0.16 -6.84
N PHE A 45 8.23 -0.37 -7.73
CA PHE A 45 8.07 -1.80 -7.92
C PHE A 45 9.39 -2.48 -8.29
N SER A 46 10.14 -1.90 -9.23
CA SER A 46 11.46 -2.41 -9.62
C SER A 46 12.45 -2.41 -8.44
N LYS A 47 12.46 -1.36 -7.63
CA LYS A 47 13.31 -1.30 -6.43
C LYS A 47 12.92 -2.33 -5.37
N LEU A 48 11.63 -2.56 -5.17
CA LEU A 48 11.13 -3.58 -4.24
C LEU A 48 11.50 -4.99 -4.69
N GLN A 49 11.39 -5.28 -5.99
CA GLN A 49 11.78 -6.59 -6.54
C GLN A 49 13.28 -6.87 -6.45
N LEU A 50 14.12 -5.83 -6.51
CA LEU A 50 15.57 -5.94 -6.40
C LEU A 50 16.07 -5.93 -4.95
N ASP A 51 15.19 -5.77 -3.96
CA ASP A 51 15.59 -5.73 -2.55
C ASP A 51 15.94 -7.13 -2.05
N SER A 52 17.22 -7.31 -1.69
CA SER A 52 17.77 -8.61 -1.31
C SER A 52 17.67 -8.94 0.19
N ARG A 53 16.99 -8.10 0.99
CA ARG A 53 16.86 -8.37 2.43
C ARG A 53 15.96 -9.58 2.66
N SER A 54 16.35 -10.48 3.57
CA SER A 54 15.69 -11.79 3.70
C SER A 54 14.20 -11.71 4.03
N PHE A 55 13.76 -10.70 4.79
CA PHE A 55 12.34 -10.50 5.11
C PHE A 55 11.51 -10.04 3.90
N MET A 56 12.12 -9.61 2.80
CA MET A 56 11.42 -9.25 1.57
C MET A 56 10.96 -10.51 0.80
N HIS A 57 11.60 -11.67 1.03
CA HIS A 57 11.24 -12.92 0.33
C HIS A 57 9.85 -13.46 0.69
N ILE A 58 9.32 -13.08 1.85
CA ILE A 58 7.94 -13.42 2.26
C ILE A 58 6.91 -12.45 1.68
N LEU A 59 7.33 -11.46 0.89
CA LEU A 59 6.44 -10.50 0.26
C LEU A 59 6.31 -10.78 -1.24
N GLN A 60 5.08 -10.80 -1.73
CA GLN A 60 4.79 -10.77 -3.14
C GLN A 60 4.29 -9.38 -3.51
N PHE A 61 5.00 -8.71 -4.42
CA PHE A 61 4.61 -7.39 -4.90
C PHE A 61 3.71 -7.50 -6.12
N ARG A 62 2.69 -6.64 -6.19
CA ARG A 62 1.86 -6.43 -7.37
C ARG A 62 1.87 -4.96 -7.74
N ASN A 63 2.07 -4.65 -9.01
CA ASN A 63 1.94 -3.32 -9.57
C ASN A 63 0.64 -3.26 -10.37
N ARG A 64 -0.31 -2.42 -9.94
CA ARG A 64 -1.60 -2.25 -10.59
C ARG A 64 -1.75 -0.85 -11.14
N GLN A 65 -2.43 -0.75 -12.27
CA GLN A 65 -2.84 0.51 -12.84
C GLN A 65 -4.35 0.53 -13.04
N TYR A 66 -4.92 1.68 -12.70
CA TYR A 66 -6.34 1.98 -12.78
C TYR A 66 -6.54 3.19 -13.72
N PRO A 67 -6.62 2.96 -15.04
CA PRO A 67 -6.71 4.05 -16.02
C PRO A 67 -7.97 4.91 -15.86
N ASP A 68 -9.07 4.30 -15.40
CA ASP A 68 -10.36 4.94 -15.17
C ASP A 68 -10.33 6.04 -14.09
N VAL A 69 -9.32 6.01 -13.22
CA VAL A 69 -9.13 7.01 -12.15
C VAL A 69 -7.73 7.65 -12.14
N ASN A 70 -6.93 7.42 -13.19
CA ASN A 70 -5.54 7.86 -13.32
C ASN A 70 -4.72 7.58 -12.05
N ALA A 71 -4.71 6.32 -11.62
CA ALA A 71 -3.98 5.90 -10.43
C ALA A 71 -3.15 4.64 -10.67
N SER A 72 -2.08 4.51 -9.89
CA SER A 72 -1.30 3.29 -9.76
C SER A 72 -1.28 2.85 -8.31
N GLU A 73 -1.17 1.54 -8.08
CA GLU A 73 -1.10 0.97 -6.74
C GLU A 73 -0.05 -0.13 -6.69
N ILE A 74 0.79 -0.09 -5.66
CA ILE A 74 1.69 -1.17 -5.32
C ILE A 74 1.16 -1.86 -4.08
N LEU A 75 0.88 -3.15 -4.19
CA LEU A 75 0.50 -3.98 -3.06
C LEU A 75 1.67 -4.89 -2.71
N ALA A 76 2.02 -4.93 -1.43
CA ALA A 76 2.87 -5.96 -0.88
C ALA A 76 2.00 -6.97 -0.14
N LEU A 77 1.86 -8.16 -0.69
CA LEU A 77 1.11 -9.26 -0.10
C LEU A 77 2.05 -10.08 0.78
N ASP A 78 1.67 -10.28 2.03
CA ASP A 78 2.40 -11.19 2.91
C ASP A 78 1.93 -12.60 2.64
N THR A 79 2.79 -13.34 1.96
CA THR A 79 2.57 -14.70 1.49
C THR A 79 2.16 -15.66 2.61
N ARG A 80 2.62 -15.45 3.85
CA ARG A 80 2.29 -16.30 5.01
C ARG A 80 0.80 -16.33 5.32
N TYR A 81 0.08 -15.31 4.87
CA TYR A 81 -1.34 -15.13 5.14
C TYR A 81 -2.19 -15.27 3.87
N LEU A 82 -1.60 -15.56 2.71
CA LEU A 82 -2.34 -15.68 1.46
C LEU A 82 -3.24 -16.93 1.47
N PRO A 83 -4.54 -16.79 1.16
CA PRO A 83 -5.44 -17.93 1.09
C PRO A 83 -5.05 -18.85 -0.06
N ASN A 84 -5.25 -20.17 0.13
CA ASN A 84 -4.98 -21.21 -0.86
C ASN A 84 -3.51 -21.31 -1.32
N MET A 85 -2.56 -20.91 -0.48
CA MET A 85 -1.14 -21.14 -0.73
C MET A 85 -0.81 -22.63 -0.68
N VAL A 86 -0.34 -23.19 -1.78
CA VAL A 86 0.17 -24.57 -1.85
C VAL A 86 1.68 -24.59 -1.63
N ALA A 87 2.22 -25.71 -1.15
CA ALA A 87 3.63 -25.85 -0.77
C ALA A 87 4.61 -25.40 -1.86
N THR A 88 4.30 -25.63 -3.13
CA THR A 88 5.08 -25.19 -4.31
C THR A 88 5.33 -23.68 -4.36
N TYR A 89 4.46 -22.87 -3.77
CA TYR A 89 4.51 -21.41 -3.78
C TYR A 89 4.70 -20.80 -2.38
N SER A 90 4.97 -21.65 -1.37
CA SER A 90 5.18 -21.20 0.00
C SER A 90 6.61 -20.69 0.20
N PRO A 91 6.83 -19.46 0.67
CA PRO A 91 8.19 -18.95 0.91
C PRO A 91 8.95 -19.66 2.02
N THR A 92 8.28 -20.49 2.84
CA THR A 92 8.94 -21.36 3.82
C THR A 92 9.42 -22.68 3.24
N ASN A 93 9.06 -22.99 1.99
CA ASN A 93 9.56 -24.17 1.28
C ASN A 93 10.86 -23.79 0.54
N PRO A 94 12.00 -24.44 0.83
CA PRO A 94 13.26 -24.16 0.14
C PRO A 94 13.21 -24.46 -1.37
N ASP A 95 12.28 -25.32 -1.81
CA ASP A 95 12.06 -25.68 -3.22
C ASP A 95 10.96 -24.83 -3.87
N ALA A 96 10.51 -23.76 -3.21
CA ALA A 96 9.44 -22.93 -3.75
C ALA A 96 9.84 -22.23 -5.05
N VAL A 97 8.95 -22.30 -6.03
CA VAL A 97 9.09 -21.52 -7.27
C VAL A 97 8.41 -20.17 -7.02
N PHE A 98 9.22 -19.12 -6.84
CA PHE A 98 8.69 -17.77 -6.70
C PHE A 98 8.09 -17.29 -8.03
N ILE A 99 6.77 -17.14 -8.08
CA ILE A 99 6.11 -16.42 -9.17
C ILE A 99 6.26 -14.92 -8.88
N HIS A 100 7.36 -14.34 -9.35
CA HIS A 100 7.51 -12.90 -9.36
C HIS A 100 6.42 -12.30 -10.26
N GLY A 101 5.75 -11.25 -9.78
CA GLY A 101 4.92 -10.43 -10.64
C GLY A 101 5.76 -9.97 -11.82
N GLY A 102 5.25 -10.16 -13.05
CA GLY A 102 5.95 -9.70 -14.24
C GLY A 102 6.28 -8.20 -14.14
N PRO A 103 7.26 -7.71 -14.92
CA PRO A 103 7.63 -6.29 -14.89
C PRO A 103 6.47 -5.37 -15.32
N ASN A 104 5.48 -5.93 -16.02
CA ASN A 104 4.34 -5.20 -16.55
C ASN A 104 3.27 -4.99 -15.48
N PRO A 105 2.67 -3.78 -15.42
CA PRO A 105 1.57 -3.50 -14.53
C PRO A 105 0.32 -4.32 -14.89
N GLU A 106 -0.43 -4.72 -13.88
CA GLU A 106 -1.76 -5.27 -14.01
C GLU A 106 -2.75 -4.14 -14.28
N ILE A 107 -3.30 -4.09 -15.49
CA ILE A 107 -4.29 -3.07 -15.87
C ILE A 107 -5.68 -3.58 -15.52
N LEU A 108 -6.35 -2.90 -14.59
CA LEU A 108 -7.67 -3.30 -14.08
C LEU A 108 -8.54 -2.05 -13.87
N PRO A 109 -9.87 -2.15 -13.95
CA PRO A 109 -10.77 -1.07 -13.50
C PRO A 109 -10.65 -0.85 -11.98
N TYR A 110 -10.74 0.40 -11.51
CA TYR A 110 -10.66 0.74 -10.08
C TYR A 110 -11.74 0.03 -9.24
N ALA A 111 -12.92 -0.21 -9.83
CA ALA A 111 -13.99 -0.98 -9.19
C ALA A 111 -13.55 -2.40 -8.76
N HIS A 112 -12.51 -2.97 -9.38
CA HIS A 112 -11.96 -4.27 -9.03
C HIS A 112 -10.85 -4.24 -7.98
N ARG A 113 -10.44 -3.06 -7.49
CA ARG A 113 -9.34 -2.89 -6.52
C ARG A 113 -9.42 -3.86 -5.33
N ASN A 114 -10.61 -3.97 -4.74
CA ASN A 114 -10.84 -4.77 -3.52
C ASN A 114 -11.30 -6.21 -3.81
N LYS A 115 -11.53 -6.58 -5.07
CA LYS A 115 -12.05 -7.91 -5.42
C LYS A 115 -10.97 -8.97 -5.16
N GLY A 116 -11.19 -9.83 -4.16
CA GLY A 116 -10.30 -10.95 -3.83
C GLY A 116 -9.03 -10.62 -3.05
N ASN A 117 -8.88 -9.39 -2.51
CA ASN A 117 -7.73 -9.00 -1.68
C ASN A 117 -8.17 -8.42 -0.33
N GLU A 118 -9.20 -9.01 0.27
CA GLU A 118 -9.65 -8.59 1.60
C GLU A 118 -8.53 -8.79 2.63
N SER A 119 -7.89 -7.69 3.04
CA SER A 119 -7.06 -7.53 4.25
C SER A 119 -5.68 -8.21 4.36
N VAL A 120 -5.18 -8.91 3.35
CA VAL A 120 -3.86 -9.59 3.44
C VAL A 120 -2.73 -8.83 2.74
N TYR A 121 -2.50 -7.58 3.14
CA TYR A 121 -1.35 -6.81 2.65
C TYR A 121 -0.44 -6.40 3.79
N ALA A 122 0.87 -6.49 3.58
CA ALA A 122 1.88 -5.87 4.42
C ALA A 122 1.77 -4.35 4.32
N PHE A 123 1.77 -3.81 3.10
CA PHE A 123 1.47 -2.41 2.81
C PHE A 123 0.80 -2.25 1.45
N VAL A 124 0.18 -1.09 1.25
CA VAL A 124 -0.36 -0.61 -0.01
C VAL A 124 0.10 0.83 -0.20
N LEU A 125 0.76 1.08 -1.33
CA LEU A 125 1.14 2.42 -1.79
C LEU A 125 0.25 2.79 -2.97
N MET A 126 -0.55 3.84 -2.82
CA MET A 126 -1.39 4.41 -3.86
C MET A 126 -0.76 5.71 -4.39
N LEU A 127 -0.73 5.86 -5.71
CA LEU A 127 -0.28 7.05 -6.41
C LEU A 127 -1.42 7.51 -7.32
N LYS A 128 -2.14 8.55 -6.92
CA LYS A 128 -3.27 9.07 -7.69
C LYS A 128 -2.89 10.39 -8.34
N LYS A 129 -3.04 10.51 -9.65
CA LYS A 129 -2.84 11.77 -10.36
C LYS A 129 -3.74 12.86 -9.78
N ILE A 130 -3.16 14.02 -9.50
CA ILE A 130 -3.90 15.22 -9.06
C ILE A 130 -3.82 16.33 -10.10
N ASP A 131 -2.71 16.41 -10.84
CA ASP A 131 -2.50 17.31 -11.97
C ASP A 131 -1.52 16.63 -12.97
N ASP A 132 -1.18 17.29 -14.07
CA ASP A 132 -0.32 16.71 -15.11
C ASP A 132 1.14 16.45 -14.67
N THR A 133 1.53 17.00 -13.53
CA THR A 133 2.91 16.99 -13.04
C THR A 133 3.08 16.36 -11.67
N ALA A 134 1.98 16.01 -11.00
CA ALA A 134 1.99 15.56 -9.63
C ALA A 134 0.94 14.50 -9.31
N VAL A 135 1.26 13.75 -8.26
CA VAL A 135 0.42 12.71 -7.67
C VAL A 135 0.20 13.01 -6.19
N ASN A 136 -0.97 12.61 -5.68
CA ASN A 136 -1.13 12.37 -4.25
C ASN A 136 -0.69 10.93 -3.96
N ALA A 137 0.34 10.77 -3.14
CA ALA A 137 0.85 9.48 -2.70
C ALA A 137 0.32 9.18 -1.30
N THR A 138 -0.30 8.03 -1.11
CA THR A 138 -0.74 7.55 0.21
C THR A 138 -0.21 6.15 0.47
N LEU A 139 0.22 5.89 1.70
CA LEU A 139 0.73 4.58 2.10
C LEU A 139 0.01 4.11 3.36
N LYS A 140 -0.55 2.89 3.29
CA LYS A 140 -1.16 2.19 4.42
C LYS A 140 -0.42 0.89 4.67
N GLY A 141 -0.22 0.46 5.91
CA GLY A 141 0.44 -0.82 6.16
C GLY A 141 1.11 -0.99 7.51
N ASP A 142 1.98 -2.00 7.56
CA ASP A 142 3.00 -2.18 8.59
C ASP A 142 4.00 -1.03 8.57
N GLN A 143 4.38 -0.52 9.74
CA GLN A 143 5.25 0.65 9.85
C GLN A 143 6.63 0.40 9.26
N TYR A 144 7.26 -0.74 9.58
CA TYR A 144 8.62 -1.03 9.13
C TYR A 144 8.71 -1.21 7.62
N LEU A 145 7.79 -1.99 7.05
CA LEU A 145 7.74 -2.22 5.61
C LEU A 145 7.24 -0.99 4.84
N GLY A 146 6.32 -0.22 5.43
CA GLY A 146 5.85 1.05 4.89
C GLY A 146 6.96 2.09 4.78
N ASP A 147 7.81 2.21 5.80
CA ASP A 147 8.97 3.13 5.79
C ASP A 147 9.96 2.80 4.67
N ILE A 148 10.18 1.51 4.41
CA ILE A 148 11.03 1.04 3.31
C ILE A 148 10.45 1.47 1.96
N ALA A 149 9.16 1.17 1.73
CA ALA A 149 8.49 1.52 0.48
C ALA A 149 8.44 3.05 0.28
N TRP A 150 8.22 3.81 1.35
CA TRP A 150 8.24 5.27 1.30
C TRP A 150 9.61 5.83 0.92
N LYS A 151 10.70 5.31 1.51
CA LYS A 151 12.07 5.70 1.14
C LYS A 151 12.37 5.39 -0.33
N MET A 152 11.91 4.25 -0.85
CA MET A 152 12.06 3.92 -2.26
C MET A 152 11.28 4.89 -3.17
N LEU A 153 10.06 5.26 -2.79
CA LEU A 153 9.27 6.28 -3.50
C LEU A 153 10.01 7.62 -3.54
N ARG A 154 10.51 8.10 -2.40
CA ARG A 154 11.30 9.34 -2.34
C ARG A 154 12.54 9.29 -3.24
N ALA A 155 13.23 8.16 -3.28
CA ALA A 155 14.36 7.96 -4.18
C ALA A 155 13.94 7.98 -5.67
N CYS A 156 12.78 7.40 -6.01
CA CYS A 156 12.23 7.45 -7.37
C CYS A 156 11.87 8.87 -7.81
N VAL A 157 11.22 9.64 -6.94
CA VAL A 157 10.92 11.07 -7.20
C VAL A 157 12.21 11.86 -7.44
N ALA A 158 13.24 11.66 -6.61
CA ALA A 158 14.53 12.31 -6.76
C ALA A 158 15.26 11.92 -8.06
N SER A 159 15.07 10.70 -8.55
CA SER A 159 15.67 10.24 -9.81
C SER A 159 15.00 10.80 -11.06
N GLN A 160 13.71 11.14 -10.99
CA GLN A 160 12.96 11.73 -12.11
C GLN A 160 13.20 13.24 -12.27
N THR A 161 13.79 13.89 -11.26
CA THR A 161 14.10 15.33 -11.26
C THR A 161 15.52 15.64 -11.72
N LYS A 162 16.32 14.62 -12.07
CA LYS A 162 17.67 14.81 -12.63
C LYS A 162 17.55 15.02 -14.15
N PRO A 163 18.05 16.15 -14.69
CA PRO A 163 18.02 16.42 -16.14
C PRO A 163 18.92 15.47 -16.93
#